data_AF-A0A1G2HLA2-F1
#
_entry.id   AF-A0A1G2HLA2-F1
#
_cell.length_a   1.000
_cell.length_b   1.000
_cell.length_c   1.000
_cell.angle_alpha   90.00
_cell.angle_beta   90.00
_cell.angle_gamma   90.00
#
_symmetry.space_group_name_H-M   'P 1'
#
loop_
_entity.id
_entity.type
_entity.pdbx_description
1 polymer ?
#
loop_
_entity_poly.entity_id
_entity_poly.type
_entity_poly.pdbx_seq_one_letter_code
_entity_poly.pdbx_strand_id
1 'polypeptide(L)'
;MNREAIMGKSKKSQIKKKEKPARLERRVRVTFFLPAGTIGDISAVREVIDSLDNQYISDTITKFTVTGFIHSSVPLETSTEETLDHAKRLQEEIFWGHWWSSAETEGVKGVLKKLVIESIVFFLIDYPVFSQEWEIDEVLQNLKEEIFSIYAEYGRPQEEIWIVKQDIFRYS
;
A
#
# COMPACT_ATOMS: atom_id res chain seq x y z
N MET A 1 -32.27 51.84 -52.84
CA MET A 1 -32.26 50.43 -52.41
C MET A 1 -31.43 50.36 -51.12
N ASN A 2 -32.11 50.41 -49.97
CA ASN A 2 -31.47 50.36 -48.64
C ASN A 2 -31.37 48.92 -48.15
N ARG A 3 -30.20 48.50 -47.68
CA ARG A 3 -29.99 47.24 -46.96
C ARG A 3 -29.63 47.58 -45.52
N GLU A 4 -30.57 47.39 -44.59
CA GLU A 4 -30.30 47.40 -43.15
C GLU A 4 -29.78 46.01 -42.74
N ALA A 5 -28.58 45.98 -42.15
CA ALA A 5 -28.01 44.79 -41.54
C ALA A 5 -28.30 44.83 -40.02
N ILE A 6 -29.27 44.03 -39.58
CA ILE A 6 -29.59 43.86 -38.16
C ILE A 6 -28.61 42.82 -37.57
N MET A 7 -27.55 43.31 -36.92
CA MET A 7 -26.67 42.48 -36.11
C MET A 7 -27.33 42.09 -34.78
N GLY A 8 -27.87 40.88 -34.72
CA GLY A 8 -28.34 40.26 -33.48
C GLY A 8 -27.17 39.90 -32.56
N LYS A 9 -27.00 40.64 -31.46
CA LYS A 9 -26.07 40.29 -30.38
C LYS A 9 -26.63 39.09 -29.60
N SER A 10 -26.06 37.90 -29.85
CA SER A 10 -26.37 36.69 -29.10
C SER A 10 -25.81 36.80 -27.67
N LYS A 11 -26.71 36.94 -26.68
CA LYS A 11 -26.37 36.91 -25.25
C LYS A 11 -25.96 35.48 -24.87
N LYS A 12 -24.65 35.25 -24.71
CA LYS A 12 -24.12 34.02 -24.09
C LYS A 12 -24.56 33.98 -22.63
N SER A 13 -25.58 33.18 -22.33
CA SER A 13 -25.99 32.81 -20.98
C SER A 13 -24.84 32.05 -20.30
N GLN A 14 -24.20 32.68 -19.30
CA GLN A 14 -23.26 32.00 -18.43
C GLN A 14 -24.05 31.11 -17.46
N ILE A 15 -24.14 29.82 -17.80
CA ILE A 15 -24.63 28.80 -16.88
C ILE A 15 -23.60 28.71 -15.74
N LYS A 16 -23.91 29.32 -14.59
CA LYS A 16 -23.18 29.09 -13.34
C LYS A 16 -23.29 27.60 -13.02
N LYS A 17 -22.19 26.85 -13.19
CA LYS A 17 -22.07 25.48 -12.67
C LYS A 17 -22.29 25.56 -11.16
N LYS A 18 -23.42 25.04 -10.67
CA LYS A 18 -23.60 24.81 -9.24
C LYS A 18 -22.54 23.81 -8.80
N GLU A 19 -21.62 24.24 -7.95
CA GLU A 19 -20.67 23.34 -7.30
C GLU A 19 -21.45 22.28 -6.53
N LYS A 20 -21.15 21.00 -6.77
CA LYS A 20 -21.76 19.92 -6.01
C LYS A 20 -21.28 20.04 -4.55
N PRO A 21 -22.17 19.90 -3.55
CA PRO A 21 -21.74 19.92 -2.16
C PRO A 21 -20.75 18.78 -1.93
N ALA A 22 -19.71 19.06 -1.13
CA ALA A 22 -18.72 18.06 -0.76
C ALA A 22 -19.42 16.84 -0.14
N ARG A 23 -19.12 15.65 -0.66
CA ARG A 23 -19.63 14.38 -0.15
C ARG A 23 -18.62 13.81 0.83
N LEU A 24 -19.11 13.52 2.04
CA LEU A 24 -18.37 12.73 3.03
C LEU A 24 -18.37 11.27 2.57
N GLU A 25 -17.20 10.77 2.22
CA GLU A 25 -16.97 9.37 1.89
C GLU A 25 -16.28 8.68 3.07
N ARG A 26 -16.86 7.59 3.58
CA ARG A 26 -16.20 6.75 4.60
C ARG A 26 -15.46 5.62 3.88
N ARG A 27 -14.27 5.28 4.37
CA ARG A 27 -13.44 4.14 3.91
C ARG A 27 -12.81 3.42 5.10
N VAL A 28 -12.32 2.21 4.87
CA VAL A 28 -11.46 1.52 5.83
C VAL A 28 -10.03 1.55 5.31
N ARG A 29 -9.13 2.16 6.07
CA ARG A 29 -7.70 2.18 5.79
C ARG A 29 -7.01 1.06 6.55
N VAL A 30 -6.20 0.32 5.84
CA VAL A 30 -5.44 -0.81 6.33
C VAL A 30 -3.97 -0.47 6.22
N THR A 31 -3.23 -0.67 7.31
CA THR A 31 -1.81 -0.35 7.39
C THR A 31 -1.04 -1.57 7.85
N PHE A 32 0.03 -1.93 7.14
CA PHE A 32 0.94 -2.99 7.55
C PHE A 32 2.36 -2.73 7.04
N PHE A 33 3.30 -3.51 7.55
CA PHE A 33 4.71 -3.43 7.21
C PHE A 33 5.20 -4.82 6.82
N LEU A 34 6.04 -4.88 5.80
CA LEU A 34 6.61 -6.11 5.29
C LEU A 34 8.14 -6.04 5.31
N PRO A 35 8.85 -7.07 5.80
CA PRO A 35 10.30 -7.13 5.71
C PRO A 35 10.79 -7.07 4.27
N ALA A 36 11.91 -6.38 4.05
CA ALA A 36 12.56 -6.25 2.74
C ALA A 36 14.10 -6.26 2.90
N GLY A 37 14.61 -7.08 3.83
CA GLY A 37 16.02 -7.13 4.19
C GLY A 37 16.88 -7.97 3.25
N THR A 38 16.28 -8.92 2.54
CA THR A 38 16.97 -9.85 1.64
C THR A 38 16.35 -9.86 0.24
N ILE A 39 17.05 -10.45 -0.74
CA ILE A 39 16.54 -10.57 -2.12
C ILE A 39 15.19 -11.32 -2.15
N GLY A 40 15.06 -12.41 -1.38
CA GLY A 40 13.79 -13.15 -1.30
C GLY A 40 12.66 -12.31 -0.70
N ASP A 41 12.96 -11.46 0.29
CA ASP A 41 11.95 -10.56 0.86
C ASP A 41 11.54 -9.49 -0.16
N ILE A 42 12.51 -8.93 -0.89
CA ILE A 42 12.26 -7.93 -1.94
C ILE A 42 11.37 -8.50 -3.04
N SER A 43 11.67 -9.71 -3.53
CA SER A 43 10.86 -10.38 -4.54
C SER A 43 9.46 -10.69 -4.03
N ALA A 44 9.32 -11.15 -2.77
CA ALA A 44 8.02 -11.35 -2.13
C ALA A 44 7.20 -10.04 -2.03
N VAL A 45 7.81 -8.95 -1.60
CA VAL A 45 7.16 -7.62 -1.53
C VAL A 45 6.66 -7.18 -2.91
N ARG A 46 7.45 -7.39 -3.96
CA ARG A 46 7.06 -7.05 -5.34
C ARG A 46 5.86 -7.87 -5.79
N GLU A 47 5.83 -9.16 -5.50
CA GLU A 47 4.68 -9.99 -5.85
C GLU A 47 3.41 -9.60 -5.05
N VAL A 48 3.55 -9.17 -3.79
CA VAL A 48 2.42 -8.59 -3.05
C VAL A 48 1.91 -7.32 -3.75
N ILE A 49 2.79 -6.43 -4.20
CA ILE A 49 2.41 -5.23 -4.97
C ILE A 49 1.68 -5.62 -6.25
N ASP A 50 2.23 -6.56 -7.01
CA ASP A 50 1.63 -7.05 -8.26
C ASP A 50 0.25 -7.68 -8.01
N SER A 51 0.08 -8.44 -6.92
CA SER A 51 -1.24 -8.97 -6.53
C SER A 51 -2.23 -7.85 -6.23
N LEU A 52 -1.84 -6.85 -5.44
CA LEU A 52 -2.69 -5.71 -5.11
C LEU A 52 -3.06 -4.88 -6.36
N ASP A 53 -2.12 -4.70 -7.29
CA ASP A 53 -2.36 -4.07 -8.60
C ASP A 53 -3.36 -4.88 -9.43
N ASN A 54 -3.20 -6.21 -9.47
CA ASN A 54 -4.13 -7.09 -10.18
C ASN A 54 -5.54 -7.04 -9.57
N GLN A 55 -5.66 -6.96 -8.25
CA GLN A 55 -6.93 -6.75 -7.56
C GLN A 55 -7.57 -5.43 -7.98
N TYR A 56 -6.79 -4.34 -8.10
CA TYR A 56 -7.27 -3.04 -8.55
C TYR A 56 -7.73 -3.03 -10.02
N ILE A 57 -6.98 -3.70 -10.90
CA ILE A 57 -7.21 -3.69 -12.36
C ILE A 57 -8.34 -4.63 -12.78
N SER A 58 -8.56 -5.73 -12.06
CA SER A 58 -9.55 -6.72 -12.48
C SER A 58 -10.96 -6.11 -12.55
N ASP A 59 -11.55 -6.07 -13.76
CA ASP A 59 -12.91 -5.57 -14.03
C ASP A 59 -14.02 -6.39 -13.33
N THR A 60 -13.66 -7.50 -12.70
CA THR A 60 -14.50 -8.17 -11.71
C THR A 60 -14.59 -7.27 -10.47
N ILE A 61 -15.60 -6.40 -10.47
CA ILE A 61 -16.08 -5.69 -9.28
C ILE A 61 -16.54 -6.76 -8.28
N THR A 62 -15.59 -7.32 -7.54
CA THR A 62 -15.89 -8.05 -6.32
C THR A 62 -16.14 -7.00 -5.23
N LYS A 63 -16.89 -7.36 -4.18
CA LYS A 63 -17.16 -6.46 -3.05
C LYS A 63 -15.88 -6.05 -2.30
N PHE A 64 -14.74 -6.63 -2.66
CA PHE A 64 -13.48 -6.64 -1.92
C PHE A 64 -12.32 -6.00 -2.69
N THR A 65 -12.58 -5.40 -3.84
CA THR A 65 -11.57 -4.71 -4.65
C THR A 65 -10.94 -3.56 -3.85
N VAL A 66 -9.61 -3.55 -3.78
CA VAL A 66 -8.82 -2.44 -3.26
C VAL A 66 -9.22 -1.15 -3.99
N THR A 67 -9.56 -0.08 -3.26
CA THR A 67 -9.95 1.22 -3.87
C THR A 67 -8.75 2.12 -4.14
N GLY A 68 -7.59 1.73 -3.63
CA GLY A 68 -6.29 2.35 -3.83
C GLY A 68 -5.31 1.84 -2.79
N PHE A 69 -4.04 1.79 -3.14
CA PHE A 69 -2.98 1.54 -2.18
C PHE A 69 -1.76 2.41 -2.46
N ILE A 70 -0.95 2.61 -1.42
CA ILE A 70 0.32 3.33 -1.44
C ILE A 70 1.30 2.45 -0.69
N HIS A 71 2.53 2.36 -1.18
CA HIS A 71 3.62 1.74 -0.44
C HIS A 71 4.86 2.63 -0.43
N SER A 72 5.75 2.41 0.53
CA SER A 72 7.09 3.03 0.51
C SER A 72 7.96 2.40 -0.57
N SER A 73 9.11 3.01 -0.86
CA SER A 73 9.99 2.52 -1.91
C SER A 73 10.56 1.14 -1.56
N VAL A 74 10.61 0.29 -2.59
CA VAL A 74 11.13 -1.08 -2.50
C VAL A 74 12.60 -1.06 -2.95
N PRO A 75 13.52 -1.68 -2.20
CA PRO A 75 14.92 -1.79 -2.63
C PRO A 75 15.06 -2.46 -4.01
N LEU A 76 16.05 -2.06 -4.80
CA LEU A 76 16.38 -2.72 -6.07
C LEU A 76 17.12 -4.05 -5.79
N GLU A 77 16.74 -5.13 -6.48
CA GLU A 77 17.37 -6.47 -6.38
C GLU A 77 18.85 -6.48 -6.81
N THR A 78 19.29 -5.45 -7.52
CA THR A 78 20.68 -5.34 -7.98
C THR A 78 21.54 -4.72 -6.89
N SER A 79 22.06 -5.54 -5.97
CA SER A 79 23.22 -5.11 -5.20
C SER A 79 24.32 -6.16 -5.18
N THR A 80 25.19 -6.08 -6.18
CA THR A 80 26.62 -6.40 -5.98
C THR A 80 27.18 -5.47 -4.90
N GLU A 81 28.26 -5.86 -4.20
CA GLU A 81 28.85 -5.10 -3.08
C GLU A 81 29.12 -3.60 -3.40
N GLU A 82 29.36 -3.24 -4.67
CA GLU A 82 29.52 -1.84 -5.11
C GLU A 82 28.22 -1.00 -5.03
N THR A 83 27.07 -1.66 -4.99
CA THR A 83 25.74 -1.02 -4.96
C THR A 83 25.26 -0.73 -3.53
N LEU A 84 25.92 -1.26 -2.50
CA LEU A 84 25.64 -0.90 -1.10
C LEU A 84 25.91 0.59 -0.84
N ASP A 85 26.89 1.19 -1.53
CA ASP A 85 27.18 2.63 -1.41
C ASP A 85 26.21 3.49 -2.23
N HIS A 86 25.62 2.94 -3.31
CA HIS A 86 24.58 3.62 -4.08
C HIS A 86 23.19 3.50 -3.45
N ALA A 87 22.85 2.34 -2.87
CA ALA A 87 21.66 2.13 -2.06
C ALA A 87 21.72 2.94 -0.75
N LYS A 88 22.91 3.16 -0.18
CA LYS A 88 23.14 4.17 0.87
C LYS A 88 22.85 5.61 0.41
N ARG A 89 23.03 5.93 -0.87
CA ARG A 89 22.71 7.27 -1.41
C ARG A 89 21.24 7.44 -1.81
N LEU A 90 20.51 6.34 -2.01
CA LEU A 90 19.06 6.31 -2.21
C LEU A 90 18.29 6.02 -0.90
N GLN A 91 18.96 6.15 0.26
CA GLN A 91 18.44 5.95 1.62
C GLN A 91 17.19 6.75 2.00
N GLU A 92 16.64 7.59 1.12
CA GLU A 92 15.60 8.54 1.48
C GLU A 92 14.20 7.92 1.56
N GLU A 93 13.98 6.69 1.08
CA GLU A 93 12.61 6.18 0.89
C GLU A 93 12.34 4.77 1.45
N ILE A 94 13.30 4.18 2.18
CA ILE A 94 13.11 2.91 2.89
C ILE A 94 12.94 3.19 4.39
N PHE A 95 11.90 2.63 4.99
CA PHE A 95 11.71 2.66 6.43
C PHE A 95 12.61 1.61 7.11
N TRP A 96 13.14 1.96 8.29
CA TRP A 96 13.97 1.05 9.10
C TRP A 96 13.25 0.72 10.40
N GLY A 97 12.97 -0.56 10.60
CA GLY A 97 12.48 -1.12 11.86
C GLY A 97 13.63 -1.44 12.81
N HIS A 98 13.39 -1.28 14.11
CA HIS A 98 14.30 -1.72 15.17
C HIS A 98 13.56 -2.70 16.07
N TRP A 99 14.05 -3.94 16.14
CA TRP A 99 13.38 -5.03 16.82
C TRP A 99 14.32 -5.74 17.79
N TRP A 100 13.77 -6.26 18.88
CA TRP A 100 14.52 -7.13 19.78
C TRP A 100 14.45 -8.56 19.28
N SER A 101 15.55 -9.08 18.76
CA SER A 101 15.69 -10.51 18.49
C SER A 101 16.10 -11.23 19.78
N SER A 102 15.42 -12.35 20.04
CA SER A 102 15.74 -13.28 21.12
C SER A 102 16.41 -14.55 20.60
N ALA A 103 16.99 -14.51 19.39
CA ALA A 103 17.63 -15.66 18.79
C ALA A 103 18.73 -16.22 19.71
N GLU A 104 18.69 -17.53 19.96
CA GLU A 104 19.76 -18.21 20.66
C GLU A 104 21.06 -17.98 19.88
N THR A 105 22.02 -17.33 20.52
CA THR A 105 23.34 -17.17 19.93
C THR A 105 24.06 -18.50 20.10
N GLU A 106 24.39 -19.18 19.01
CA GLU A 106 25.14 -20.45 19.06
C GLU A 106 26.34 -20.33 20.01
N GLY A 107 26.40 -21.21 21.00
CA GLY A 107 27.49 -21.26 21.97
C GLY A 107 27.32 -20.37 23.21
N VAL A 108 26.26 -19.58 23.34
CA VAL A 108 25.98 -18.79 24.55
C VAL A 108 24.79 -19.39 25.32
N LYS A 109 25.02 -19.84 26.55
CA LYS A 109 23.93 -20.20 27.48
C LYS A 109 23.23 -18.94 27.95
N GLY A 110 22.14 -18.57 27.28
CA GLY A 110 21.23 -17.49 27.67
C GLY A 110 20.63 -16.76 26.47
N VAL A 111 19.43 -16.20 26.66
CA VAL A 111 18.78 -15.37 25.64
C VAL A 111 19.42 -13.98 25.63
N LEU A 112 20.36 -13.76 24.71
CA LEU A 112 20.89 -12.42 24.45
C LEU A 112 19.86 -11.65 23.61
N LYS A 113 19.23 -10.63 24.20
CA LYS A 113 18.41 -9.69 23.44
C LYS A 113 19.32 -8.86 22.56
N LYS A 114 19.28 -9.09 21.25
CA LYS A 114 20.03 -8.31 20.26
C LYS A 114 19.07 -7.36 19.57
N LEU A 115 19.43 -6.08 19.51
CA LEU A 115 18.73 -5.13 18.66
C LEU A 115 19.08 -5.46 17.20
N VAL A 116 18.07 -5.77 16.40
CA VAL A 116 18.18 -6.03 14.97
C VAL A 116 17.55 -4.85 14.24
N ILE A 117 18.25 -4.39 13.20
CA ILE A 117 17.78 -3.33 12.31
C ILE A 117 17.32 -4.03 11.04
N GLU A 118 16.13 -3.71 10.57
CA GLU A 118 15.51 -4.36 9.43
C GLU A 118 14.93 -3.33 8.46
N SER A 119 15.18 -3.54 7.16
CA SER A 119 14.52 -2.77 6.10
C SER A 119 13.07 -3.22 5.99
N ILE A 120 12.13 -2.27 5.99
CA ILE A 120 10.70 -2.57 5.87
C ILE A 120 10.05 -1.75 4.77
N VAL A 121 9.05 -2.33 4.12
CA VAL A 121 8.16 -1.66 3.18
C VAL A 121 6.83 -1.44 3.87
N PHE A 122 6.39 -0.19 3.89
CA PHE A 122 5.14 0.25 4.49
C PHE A 122 4.02 0.21 3.46
N PHE A 123 2.84 -0.28 3.83
CA PHE A 123 1.66 -0.33 2.98
C PHE A 123 0.49 0.41 3.62
N LEU A 124 -0.22 1.18 2.80
CA LEU A 124 -1.54 1.74 3.08
C LEU A 124 -2.52 1.29 2.01
N ILE A 125 -3.55 0.56 2.39
CA ILE A 125 -4.60 0.08 1.49
C ILE A 125 -5.93 0.68 1.92
N ASP A 126 -6.66 1.27 0.98
CA ASP A 126 -8.02 1.77 1.22
C ASP A 126 -9.04 0.78 0.65
N TYR A 127 -9.95 0.32 1.50
CA TYR A 127 -11.10 -0.52 1.14
C TYR A 127 -12.41 0.29 1.20
N PRO A 128 -13.45 -0.13 0.44
CA PRO A 128 -14.77 0.46 0.59
C PRO A 128 -15.34 0.14 1.98
N VAL A 129 -16.34 0.92 2.41
CA VAL A 129 -17.06 0.58 3.65
C VAL A 129 -17.96 -0.61 3.40
N PHE A 130 -17.80 -1.61 4.25
CA PHE A 130 -18.63 -2.78 4.27
C PHE A 130 -19.92 -2.53 5.06
N SER A 131 -20.96 -3.27 4.70
CA SER A 131 -22.22 -3.28 5.43
C SER A 131 -22.06 -3.88 6.82
N GLN A 132 -21.14 -4.85 6.96
CA GLN A 132 -20.90 -5.58 8.20
C GLN A 132 -19.40 -5.63 8.45
N GLU A 133 -18.97 -5.42 9.70
CA GLU A 133 -17.55 -5.30 10.05
C GLU A 133 -16.77 -6.60 9.84
N TRP A 134 -17.40 -7.76 10.00
CA TRP A 134 -16.73 -9.05 9.75
C TRP A 134 -16.35 -9.25 8.28
N GLU A 135 -17.01 -8.56 7.34
CA GLU A 135 -16.68 -8.67 5.91
C GLU A 135 -15.28 -8.11 5.63
N ILE A 136 -14.87 -7.04 6.32
CA ILE A 136 -13.49 -6.55 6.20
C ILE A 136 -12.52 -7.48 6.91
N ASP A 137 -12.90 -8.09 8.04
CA ASP A 137 -12.00 -9.00 8.75
C ASP A 137 -11.70 -10.27 7.92
N GLU A 138 -12.66 -10.79 7.17
CA GLU A 138 -12.44 -11.87 6.19
C GLU A 138 -11.49 -11.45 5.07
N VAL A 139 -11.64 -10.24 4.52
CA VAL A 139 -10.72 -9.69 3.51
C VAL A 139 -9.31 -9.58 4.06
N LEU A 140 -9.16 -9.08 5.28
CA LEU A 140 -7.87 -8.91 5.93
C LEU A 140 -7.22 -10.26 6.23
N GLN A 141 -8.01 -11.27 6.59
CA GLN A 141 -7.52 -12.62 6.79
C GLN A 141 -7.01 -13.21 5.47
N ASN A 142 -7.76 -13.08 4.38
CA ASN A 142 -7.34 -13.54 3.05
C ASN A 142 -6.06 -12.83 2.58
N LEU A 143 -5.98 -11.50 2.76
CA LEU A 143 -4.77 -10.73 2.46
C LEU A 143 -3.56 -11.26 3.26
N LYS A 144 -3.76 -11.53 4.55
CA LYS A 144 -2.70 -12.06 5.41
C LYS A 144 -2.21 -13.44 4.96
N GLU A 145 -3.14 -14.33 4.61
CA GLU A 145 -2.83 -15.68 4.10
C GLU A 145 -2.12 -15.62 2.75
N GLU A 146 -2.54 -14.73 1.86
CA GLU A 146 -1.88 -14.50 0.58
C GLU A 146 -0.44 -14.02 0.77
N ILE A 147 -0.22 -13.01 1.64
CA ILE A 147 1.14 -12.53 1.93
C ILE A 147 2.00 -13.66 2.52
N PHE A 148 1.47 -14.45 3.46
CA PHE A 148 2.21 -15.60 4.00
C PHE A 148 2.59 -16.62 2.92
N SER A 149 1.68 -16.92 1.99
CA SER A 149 1.95 -17.82 0.86
C SER A 149 3.08 -17.29 -0.01
N ILE A 150 2.97 -16.03 -0.46
CA ILE A 150 3.97 -15.37 -1.31
C ILE A 150 5.34 -15.43 -0.63
N TYR A 151 5.44 -15.04 0.64
CA TYR A 151 6.71 -15.08 1.36
C TYR A 151 7.28 -16.49 1.52
N ALA A 152 6.43 -17.50 1.73
CA ALA A 152 6.86 -18.89 1.80
C ALA A 152 7.43 -19.38 0.45
N GLU A 153 6.83 -18.97 -0.67
CA GLU A 153 7.29 -19.31 -2.03
C GLU A 153 8.69 -18.75 -2.35
N TYR A 154 9.02 -17.58 -1.81
CA TYR A 154 10.37 -17.00 -1.90
C TYR A 154 11.35 -17.48 -0.81
N GLY A 155 10.99 -18.53 -0.05
CA GLY A 155 11.86 -19.11 0.99
C GLY A 155 12.06 -18.20 2.20
N ARG A 156 11.12 -17.28 2.44
CA ARG A 156 11.13 -16.30 3.53
C ARG A 156 9.83 -16.35 4.35
N PRO A 157 9.41 -17.53 4.86
CA PRO A 157 8.16 -17.64 5.60
C PRO A 157 8.13 -16.65 6.77
N GLN A 158 7.02 -15.93 6.92
CA GLN A 158 6.80 -14.98 8.01
C GLN A 158 6.05 -15.67 9.14
N GLU A 159 6.45 -15.43 10.38
CA GLU A 159 5.75 -15.96 11.56
C GLU A 159 4.53 -15.10 11.91
N GLU A 160 4.61 -13.79 11.66
CA GLU A 160 3.59 -12.83 12.04
C GLU A 160 3.58 -11.63 11.08
N ILE A 161 2.38 -11.09 10.82
CA ILE A 161 2.17 -9.82 10.13
C ILE A 161 1.16 -9.03 10.95
N TRP A 162 1.53 -7.78 11.28
CA TRP A 162 0.70 -6.84 12.00
C TRP A 162 -0.09 -5.98 11.02
N ILE A 163 -1.41 -6.12 11.05
CA ILE A 163 -2.33 -5.34 10.22
C ILE A 163 -3.16 -4.43 11.13
N VAL A 164 -3.09 -3.12 10.88
CA VAL A 164 -3.88 -2.12 11.60
C VAL A 164 -5.03 -1.65 10.71
N LYS A 165 -6.25 -1.80 11.22
CA LYS A 165 -7.50 -1.34 10.60
C LYS A 165 -7.93 0.01 11.19
N GLN A 166 -8.24 0.98 10.34
CA GLN A 166 -8.68 2.33 10.74
C GLN A 166 -9.87 2.80 9.89
N ASP A 167 -10.94 3.25 10.54
CA ASP A 167 -12.01 3.98 9.86
C ASP A 167 -11.55 5.39 9.49
N ILE A 168 -11.69 5.78 8.22
CA ILE A 168 -11.34 7.12 7.73
C ILE A 168 -12.53 7.79 7.04
N PHE A 169 -12.57 9.12 7.11
CA PHE A 169 -13.56 9.96 6.45
C PHE A 169 -12.86 10.94 5.51
N ARG A 170 -13.26 10.95 4.23
CA ARG A 170 -12.72 11.83 3.20
C ARG A 170 -13.79 12.81 2.73
N TYR A 171 -13.41 14.07 2.58
CA TYR A 171 -14.25 15.08 1.94
C TYR A 171 -13.85 15.15 0.46
N SER A 172 -14.81 14.92 -0.43
CA SER A 172 -14.64 14.92 -1.89
C SER A 172 -15.64 15.82 -2.60
#